data_AF-A0A268QUL3-F1
#
_entry.id   AF-A0A268QUL3-F1
#
_cell.length_a   1.000
_cell.length_b   1.000
_cell.length_c   1.000
_cell.angle_alpha   90.00
_cell.angle_beta   90.00
_cell.angle_gamma   90.00
#
_symmetry.space_group_name_H-M   'P 1'
#
loop_
_entity.id
_entity.type
_entity.pdbx_description
1 polymer ?
#
loop_
_entity_poly.entity_id
_entity_poly.type
_entity_poly.pdbx_seq_one_letter_code
_entity_poly.pdbx_strand_id
1 'polypeptide(L)' 'NEQKYESYFMPGDWYVSGDSAYMDEDGYFWFQGRVDDVIMTSGERVGPFEVESKLIEHPAVAEAGVI' A
#
# COMPACT_ATOMS: atom_id res chain seq x y z
N ASN A 1 19.88 -0.57 10.96
CA ASN A 1 19.29 -1.67 10.18
C ASN A 1 19.73 -1.50 8.74
N GLU A 2 21.02 -1.75 8.47
CA GLU A 2 21.72 -1.35 7.25
C GLU A 2 21.27 -2.16 6.03
N GLN A 3 21.07 -3.48 6.20
CA GLN A 3 20.48 -4.33 5.17
C GLN A 3 19.09 -3.86 4.69
N LYS A 4 18.23 -3.38 5.61
CA LYS A 4 16.92 -2.85 5.21
C LYS A 4 17.07 -1.54 4.43
N TYR A 5 18.00 -0.68 4.82
CA TYR A 5 18.30 0.55 4.08
C TYR A 5 18.79 0.25 2.66
N GLU A 6 19.76 -0.66 2.52
CA GLU A 6 20.29 -1.07 1.22
C GLU A 6 19.22 -1.70 0.32
N SER A 7 18.26 -2.42 0.90
CA SER A 7 17.17 -3.06 0.13
C SER A 7 16.27 -2.08 -0.63
N TYR A 8 16.25 -0.80 -0.22
CA TYR A 8 15.48 0.23 -0.92
C TYR A 8 16.17 0.72 -2.21
N PHE A 9 17.44 0.40 -2.43
CA PHE A 9 18.21 0.85 -3.60
C PHE A 9 18.59 -0.35 -4.46
N MET A 10 17.81 -0.59 -5.52
CA MET A 10 18.07 -1.67 -6.46
C MET A 10 19.24 -1.33 -7.38
N PRO A 11 19.96 -2.34 -7.92
CA PRO A 11 20.97 -2.11 -8.94
C PRO A 11 20.41 -1.34 -10.13
N GLY A 12 21.09 -0.26 -10.56
CA GLY A 12 20.66 0.58 -11.68
C GLY A 12 19.99 1.90 -11.29
N ASP A 13 20.33 2.47 -10.13
CA ASP A 13 19.89 3.78 -9.62
C ASP A 13 18.38 3.90 -9.33
N TRP A 14 17.69 2.77 -9.13
CA TRP A 14 16.26 2.76 -8.79
C TRP A 14 16.04 2.71 -7.28
N TYR A 15 15.19 3.61 -6.80
CA TYR A 15 14.69 3.61 -5.43
C TYR A 15 13.32 2.91 -5.36
N VAL A 16 13.19 1.95 -4.44
CA VAL A 16 11.96 1.23 -4.16
C VAL A 16 11.18 1.99 -3.09
N SER A 17 10.09 2.66 -3.47
CA SER A 17 9.30 3.47 -2.52
C SER A 17 8.52 2.62 -1.50
N GLY A 18 8.23 1.37 -1.85
CA GLY A 18 7.32 0.52 -1.09
C GLY A 18 5.85 0.75 -1.41
N ASP A 19 5.53 1.57 -2.42
CA ASP A 19 4.17 1.75 -2.90
C ASP A 19 3.84 0.71 -3.98
N SER A 20 2.63 0.14 -3.90
CA SER A 20 2.05 -0.68 -4.95
C SER A 20 1.15 0.17 -5.84
N ALA A 21 1.23 -0.04 -7.14
CA ALA A 21 0.36 0.61 -8.11
C ALA A 21 0.05 -0.31 -9.28
N TYR A 22 -1.14 -0.13 -9.87
CA TYR A 22 -1.54 -0.75 -11.13
C TYR A 22 -1.28 0.24 -12.28
N MET A 23 -0.60 -0.20 -13.34
CA MET A 23 -0.44 0.58 -14.56
C MET A 23 -1.53 0.17 -15.56
N ASP A 24 -2.30 1.13 -16.07
CA ASP A 24 -3.29 0.88 -17.11
C ASP A 24 -2.68 0.85 -18.53
N GLU A 25 -3.54 0.57 -19.52
CA GLU A 25 -3.12 0.44 -20.93
C GLU A 25 -2.60 1.76 -21.53
N ASP A 26 -2.99 2.90 -20.96
CA ASP A 26 -2.56 4.24 -21.37
C ASP A 26 -1.26 4.68 -20.66
N GLY A 27 -0.73 3.85 -19.74
CA GLY A 27 0.50 4.09 -19.00
C GLY A 27 0.33 4.95 -17.74
N TYR A 28 -0.90 5.18 -17.27
CA TYR A 28 -1.14 5.84 -16.00
C TYR A 28 -1.05 4.87 -14.83
N PHE A 29 -0.61 5.37 -13.68
CA PHE A 29 -0.48 4.58 -12.46
C PHE A 29 -1.60 4.89 -11.47
N TRP A 30 -2.25 3.85 -10.99
CA TRP A 30 -3.28 3.88 -9.97
C TRP A 30 -2.70 3.36 -8.65
N PHE A 31 -2.60 4.23 -7.66
CA PHE A 31 -2.06 3.89 -6.33
C PHE A 31 -2.96 2.87 -5.62
N GLN A 32 -2.35 1.82 -5.05
CA GLN A 32 -3.05 0.74 -4.36
C GLN A 32 -2.74 0.67 -2.86
N GLY A 33 -1.66 1.29 -2.41
CA GLY A 33 -1.25 1.26 -1.01
C GLY A 33 0.22 0.88 -0.82
N ARG A 34 0.57 0.57 0.42
CA ARG A 34 1.94 0.23 0.83
C ARG A 34 2.14 -1.27 0.89
N VAL A 35 3.23 -1.77 0.31
CA VAL A 35 3.56 -3.21 0.29
C VAL A 35 3.91 -3.77 1.67
N ASP A 36 4.37 -2.89 2.57
CA ASP A 36 4.77 -3.23 3.93
C ASP A 36 3.65 -3.00 4.96
N ASP A 37 2.53 -2.41 4.55
CA ASP A 37 1.38 -2.11 5.40
C ASP A 37 0.23 -3.09 5.11
N VAL A 38 0.39 -4.31 5.62
CA VAL A 38 -0.54 -5.43 5.36
C VAL A 38 -0.93 -6.09 6.68
N ILE A 39 -2.23 -6.16 6.91
CA ILE A 39 -2.84 -6.89 8.01
C ILE A 39 -3.00 -8.34 7.56
N MET A 40 -2.43 -9.27 8.34
CA MET A 40 -2.62 -10.70 8.15
C MET A 40 -3.84 -11.15 8.97
N THR A 41 -4.91 -11.56 8.29
CA THR A 41 -6.12 -12.07 8.96
C THR A 41 -6.55 -13.39 8.33
N SER A 42 -6.66 -14.44 9.14
CA SER A 42 -7.08 -15.79 8.70
C SER A 42 -6.29 -16.36 7.49
N GLY A 43 -5.04 -15.92 7.30
CA GLY A 43 -4.18 -16.33 6.17
C GLY A 43 -4.23 -15.41 4.95
N GLU A 44 -5.14 -14.42 4.94
CA GLU A 44 -5.27 -13.44 3.87
C GLU A 44 -4.50 -12.16 4.18
N ARG A 45 -4.06 -11.49 3.11
CA ARG A 45 -3.37 -10.19 3.14
C ARG A 45 -4.36 -9.08 2.83
N VAL A 46 -4.63 -8.22 3.80
CA VAL A 46 -5.55 -7.09 3.64
C VAL A 46 -4.81 -5.79 3.90
N GLY A 47 -4.87 -4.84 2.96
CA GLY A 47 -4.32 -3.50 3.16
C GLY A 47 -5.23 -2.65 4.04
N PRO A 48 -4.72 -1.87 5.01
CA PRO A 48 -5.52 -0.96 5.83
C PRO A 48 -6.36 0.00 4.97
N PHE A 49 -5.78 0.50 3.89
CA PHE A 49 -6.44 1.42 2.95
C PHE A 49 -7.74 0.87 2.35
N GLU A 50 -7.80 -0.43 2.04
CA GLU A 50 -9.01 -1.06 1.50
C GLU A 50 -10.15 -1.01 2.51
N VAL A 51 -9.82 -1.27 3.78
CA VAL A 51 -10.78 -1.25 4.89
C VAL A 51 -11.21 0.18 5.19
N GLU A 52 -10.27 1.13 5.26
CA GLU A 52 -10.55 2.56 5.46
C GLU A 52 -11.47 3.12 4.37
N SER A 53 -11.18 2.81 3.10
CA SER A 53 -11.98 3.24 1.96
C SER A 53 -13.43 2.77 2.09
N LYS A 54 -13.64 1.52 2.53
CA LYS A 54 -14.99 0.98 2.76
C LYS A 54 -15.69 1.58 3.97
N LEU A 55 -14.96 1.90 5.04
CA LEU A 55 -15.52 2.54 6.23
C LEU A 55 -16.00 3.96 5.92
N ILE A 56 -15.25 4.72 5.12
CA ILE A 56 -15.59 6.10 4.72
C ILE A 56 -16.86 6.16 3.83
N GLU A 57 -17.21 5.08 3.12
CA GLU A 57 -18.47 5.00 2.37
C GLU A 57 -19.71 5.04 3.30
N HIS A 58 -19.57 4.75 4.59
CA HIS A 58 -20.70 4.69 5.51
C HIS A 58 -21.10 6.09 6.02
N PRO A 59 -22.38 6.52 5.94
CA PRO A 59 -22.81 7.90 6.26
C PRO A 59 -22.52 8.39 7.68
N ALA A 60 -22.34 7.45 8.63
CA ALA A 60 -22.03 7.76 10.03
C ALA A 60 -20.52 7.93 10.31
N VAL A 61 -19.65 7.66 9.33
CA VAL A 61 -18.20 7.71 9.48
C VAL A 61 -17.68 8.96 8.77
N ALA A 62 -17.05 9.86 9.53
CA ALA A 62 -16.42 11.05 8.97
C ALA A 62 -15.00 10.77 8.47
N GLU A 63 -14.23 9.96 9.21
CA GLU A 63 -12.85 9.56 8.89
C GLU A 63 -12.58 8.15 9.46
N ALA A 64 -11.63 7.42 8.88
CA ALA A 64 -11.20 6.09 9.32
C ALA A 64 -9.67 5.98 9.32
N GLY A 65 -9.13 5.28 10.32
CA GLY A 65 -7.72 4.90 10.41
C GLY A 65 -7.60 3.48 10.96
N VAL A 66 -6.98 2.57 10.22
CA VAL A 66 -6.90 1.13 10.53
C VAL A 66 -5.44 0.75 10.86
N ILE A 67 -5.23 -0.04 11.93
CA ILE A 67 -3.92 -0.45 12.49
C ILE A 67 -3.92 -1.95 12.78
#